data_AF-A0A4R4VV20-F1
#
_entry.id   AF-A0A4R4VV20-F1
#
_cell.length_a   1.000
_cell.length_b   1.000
_cell.length_c   1.000
_cell.angle_alpha   90.00
_cell.angle_beta   90.00
_cell.angle_gamma   90.00
#
_symmetry.space_group_name_H-M   'P 1'
#
loop_
_entity.id
_entity.type
_entity.pdbx_description
1 polymer ?
#
loop_
_entity_poly.entity_id
_entity_poly.type
_entity_poly.pdbx_seq_one_letter_code
_entity_poly.pdbx_strand_id
1 'polypeptide(L)'
;MPATRTILIRVSSALLAAGALVVTGGLSPAVSASSGRPAACDLFACGQGPGGLKMTMQSDQEMAQACAEAGAVAGAYAAAPQPAGAERAVSVQVDGAGWACVQKREVDQAYVECSHEGETLSLSEFQPLG
;
A
#
# COMPACT_ATOMS: atom_id res chain seq x y z
N MET A 1 43.66 28.07 -20.47
CA MET A 1 42.82 28.55 -21.58
C MET A 1 42.37 27.34 -22.40
N PRO A 2 41.11 27.27 -22.89
CA PRO A 2 39.87 27.81 -22.27
C PRO A 2 39.55 26.92 -21.06
N ALA A 3 38.44 26.16 -20.87
CA ALA A 3 36.98 26.43 -20.90
C ALA A 3 36.40 25.82 -19.59
N THR A 4 35.28 26.19 -18.95
CA THR A 4 34.03 26.93 -19.23
C THR A 4 32.83 26.09 -19.71
N ARG A 5 31.94 25.76 -18.77
CA ARG A 5 30.49 25.91 -18.99
C ARG A 5 29.73 26.21 -17.68
N THR A 6 29.38 27.48 -17.50
CA THR A 6 28.53 28.00 -16.43
C THR A 6 27.06 27.87 -16.81
N ILE A 7 26.18 27.49 -15.89
CA ILE A 7 24.75 27.80 -15.96
C ILE A 7 24.28 28.30 -14.59
N LEU A 8 23.82 29.56 -14.54
CA LEU A 8 23.06 30.14 -13.43
C LEU A 8 21.62 29.60 -13.44
N ILE A 9 20.86 29.77 -12.34
CA ILE A 9 19.55 30.44 -12.40
C ILE A 9 19.11 31.04 -11.05
N ARG A 10 18.42 32.18 -11.20
CA ARG A 10 17.75 33.12 -10.29
C ARG A 10 17.11 32.53 -9.01
N VAL A 11 17.29 33.14 -7.83
CA VAL A 11 16.80 34.46 -7.32
C VAL A 11 15.36 34.42 -6.80
N SER A 12 15.27 34.59 -5.47
CA SER A 12 14.28 35.33 -4.66
C SER A 12 12.81 35.43 -5.08
N SER A 13 11.94 34.98 -4.18
CA SER A 13 10.64 35.62 -3.89
C SER A 13 10.35 35.56 -2.39
N ALA A 14 10.76 36.60 -1.65
CA ALA A 14 10.17 36.89 -0.34
C ALA A 14 8.91 37.72 -0.59
N LEU A 15 7.74 37.20 -0.21
CA LEU A 15 6.46 37.92 -0.26
C LEU A 15 5.86 37.94 1.14
N LEU A 16 6.11 39.03 1.87
CA LEU A 16 5.21 39.44 2.95
C LEU A 16 3.93 39.96 2.31
N ALA A 17 2.79 39.44 2.74
CA ALA A 17 1.49 40.09 2.57
C ALA A 17 0.60 39.76 3.76
N ALA A 18 0.41 40.74 4.65
CA ALA A 18 -0.60 40.64 5.70
C ALA A 18 -1.99 40.75 5.06
N GLY A 19 -2.77 39.67 5.11
CA GLY A 19 -4.16 39.64 4.66
C GLY A 19 -5.10 39.54 5.85
N ALA A 20 -5.56 40.69 6.37
CA ALA A 20 -6.63 40.71 7.37
C ALA A 20 -7.97 40.37 6.68
N LEU A 21 -8.49 39.16 6.90
CA LEU A 21 -9.77 38.73 6.36
C LEU A 21 -10.86 38.86 7.44
N VAL A 22 -11.47 40.05 7.50
CA VAL A 22 -12.73 40.26 8.21
C VAL A 22 -13.87 39.75 7.31
N VAL A 23 -14.33 38.52 7.54
CA VAL A 23 -15.59 38.03 6.98
C VAL A 23 -16.71 38.24 7.99
N THR A 24 -17.46 39.32 7.82
CA THR A 24 -18.72 39.54 8.52
C THR A 24 -19.87 38.86 7.81
N GLY A 25 -20.49 37.87 8.47
CA GLY A 25 -21.84 37.40 8.18
C GLY A 25 -21.95 36.22 7.21
N GLY A 26 -22.61 35.14 7.66
CA GLY A 26 -23.05 34.05 6.76
C GLY A 26 -22.97 32.61 7.29
N LEU A 27 -23.61 32.33 8.43
CA LEU A 27 -24.18 31.02 8.83
C LEU A 27 -23.38 29.71 8.59
N SER A 28 -23.10 29.05 9.73
CA SER A 28 -22.86 27.60 9.92
C SER A 28 -21.41 27.07 9.81
N PRO A 29 -20.97 26.22 10.77
CA PRO A 29 -19.60 25.72 10.83
C PRO A 29 -19.41 24.42 10.04
N ALA A 30 -18.26 24.30 9.38
CA ALA A 30 -17.70 23.02 8.98
C ALA A 30 -16.24 22.95 9.46
N VAL A 31 -16.06 22.63 10.74
CA VAL A 31 -14.77 22.11 11.20
C VAL A 31 -14.58 20.72 10.59
N SER A 32 -13.71 20.63 9.62
CA SER A 32 -12.96 19.39 9.37
C SER A 32 -11.49 19.73 9.45
N ALA A 33 -11.01 19.78 10.70
CA ALA A 33 -9.62 19.47 10.94
C ALA A 33 -9.39 18.06 10.38
N SER A 34 -8.67 17.95 9.27
CA SER A 34 -7.92 16.74 8.93
C SER A 34 -6.74 16.63 9.91
N SER A 35 -7.08 16.50 11.20
CA SER A 35 -6.23 15.89 12.21
C SER A 35 -5.70 14.60 11.63
N GLY A 36 -4.41 14.33 11.81
CA GLY A 36 -3.74 13.14 11.31
C GLY A 36 -4.31 11.87 11.93
N ARG A 37 -5.44 11.39 11.39
CA ARG A 37 -5.77 9.97 11.37
C ARG A 37 -4.74 9.32 10.43
N PRO A 38 -4.13 8.19 10.79
CA PRO A 38 -3.60 7.32 9.76
C PRO A 38 -4.75 7.02 8.79
N ALA A 39 -4.46 6.93 7.49
CA ALA A 39 -5.44 6.43 6.53
C ALA A 39 -5.93 5.08 7.07
N ALA A 40 -7.24 4.93 7.22
CA ALA A 40 -7.79 3.73 7.81
C ALA A 40 -7.74 2.64 6.74
N CYS A 41 -6.73 1.76 6.79
CA CYS A 41 -6.65 0.63 5.89
C CYS A 41 -7.85 -0.30 6.12
N ASP A 42 -8.70 -0.41 5.11
CA ASP A 42 -9.85 -1.30 5.09
C ASP A 42 -9.41 -2.74 4.78
N LEU A 43 -10.21 -3.71 5.19
CA LEU A 43 -9.95 -5.14 4.98
C LEU A 43 -10.91 -5.70 3.91
N PHE A 44 -10.37 -6.03 2.75
CA PHE A 44 -11.10 -6.49 1.58
C PHE A 44 -10.98 -8.00 1.37
N ALA A 45 -12.12 -8.69 1.24
CA ALA A 45 -12.18 -10.10 0.89
C ALA A 45 -12.16 -10.28 -0.64
N CYS A 46 -10.96 -10.42 -1.22
CA CYS A 46 -10.72 -10.42 -2.67
C CYS A 46 -11.02 -11.77 -3.37
N GLY A 47 -11.75 -12.67 -2.72
CA GLY A 47 -12.13 -13.97 -3.27
C GLY A 47 -10.99 -15.00 -3.24
N GLN A 48 -10.82 -15.73 -4.34
CA GLN A 48 -9.84 -16.80 -4.49
C GLN A 48 -8.80 -16.45 -5.55
N GLY A 49 -7.53 -16.70 -5.24
CA GLY A 49 -6.39 -16.51 -6.12
C GLY A 49 -5.81 -17.83 -6.66
N PRO A 50 -4.59 -17.78 -7.22
CA PRO A 50 -3.85 -18.96 -7.67
C PRO A 50 -3.77 -20.05 -6.60
N GLY A 51 -3.86 -21.32 -7.03
CA GLY A 51 -3.88 -22.47 -6.14
C GLY A 51 -5.15 -22.63 -5.28
N GLY A 52 -6.19 -21.80 -5.51
CA GLY A 52 -7.42 -21.81 -4.70
C GLY A 52 -7.29 -21.12 -3.34
N LEU A 53 -6.18 -20.41 -3.10
CA LEU A 53 -5.94 -19.67 -1.87
C LEU A 53 -6.92 -18.50 -1.74
N LYS A 54 -7.55 -18.36 -0.58
CA LYS A 54 -8.39 -17.21 -0.24
C LYS A 54 -7.50 -15.98 -0.07
N MET A 55 -7.81 -14.92 -0.82
CA MET A 55 -7.10 -13.65 -0.78
C MET A 55 -7.83 -12.66 0.13
N THR A 56 -7.10 -12.00 1.02
CA THR A 56 -7.63 -10.93 1.87
C THR A 56 -6.60 -9.80 1.95
N MET A 57 -6.98 -8.60 1.51
CA MET A 57 -6.09 -7.45 1.36
C MET A 57 -6.43 -6.39 2.39
N GLN A 58 -5.43 -5.87 3.10
CA GLN A 58 -5.52 -4.67 3.91
C GLN A 58 -4.81 -3.52 3.18
N SER A 59 -5.56 -2.47 2.85
CA SER A 59 -5.11 -1.35 2.02
C SER A 59 -5.97 -0.11 2.28
N ASP A 60 -5.43 1.09 2.09
CA ASP A 60 -6.21 2.35 2.04
C ASP A 60 -6.72 2.70 0.63
N GLN A 61 -6.39 1.90 -0.39
CA GLN A 61 -6.91 2.02 -1.74
C GLN A 61 -8.40 1.62 -1.84
N GLU A 62 -9.06 1.97 -2.95
CA GLU A 62 -10.39 1.45 -3.26
C GLU A 62 -10.38 -0.09 -3.43
N MET A 63 -11.39 -0.78 -2.91
CA MET A 63 -11.51 -2.26 -2.94
C MET A 63 -11.20 -2.89 -4.30
N ALA A 64 -11.63 -2.26 -5.40
CA ALA A 64 -11.39 -2.79 -6.76
C ALA A 64 -9.90 -2.74 -7.16
N GLN A 65 -9.16 -1.72 -6.72
CA GLN A 65 -7.73 -1.56 -6.96
C GLN A 65 -6.95 -2.51 -6.04
N ALA A 66 -7.24 -2.47 -4.74
CA ALA A 66 -6.65 -3.34 -3.73
C ALA A 66 -6.80 -4.84 -4.09
N CYS A 67 -7.95 -5.26 -4.60
CA CYS A 67 -8.17 -6.65 -5.01
C CYS A 67 -7.55 -7.02 -6.38
N ALA A 68 -7.33 -6.05 -7.28
CA ALA A 68 -6.56 -6.30 -8.50
C ALA A 68 -5.08 -6.50 -8.17
N GLU A 69 -4.52 -5.66 -7.29
CA GLU A 69 -3.16 -5.79 -6.78
C GLU A 69 -2.97 -7.09 -5.99
N ALA A 70 -3.91 -7.44 -5.11
CA ALA A 70 -3.92 -8.73 -4.40
C ALA A 70 -3.81 -9.93 -5.35
N GLY A 71 -4.54 -9.91 -6.47
CA GLY A 71 -4.47 -10.94 -7.51
C GLY A 71 -3.11 -11.00 -8.21
N ALA A 72 -2.51 -9.84 -8.49
CA ALA A 72 -1.19 -9.74 -9.12
C ALA A 72 -0.06 -10.23 -8.19
N VAL A 73 -0.08 -9.84 -6.91
CA VAL A 73 0.86 -10.29 -5.88
C VAL A 73 0.73 -11.79 -5.62
N ALA A 74 -0.50 -12.31 -5.51
CA ALA A 74 -0.74 -13.75 -5.38
C ALA A 74 -0.21 -14.54 -6.61
N GLY A 75 -0.38 -14.00 -7.82
CA GLY A 75 0.19 -14.53 -9.06
C GLY A 75 1.72 -14.55 -9.06
N ALA A 76 2.35 -13.43 -8.70
CA ALA A 76 3.80 -13.31 -8.63
C ALA A 76 4.40 -14.25 -7.58
N TYR A 77 3.77 -14.36 -6.40
CA TYR A 77 4.18 -15.30 -5.36
C TYR A 77 4.03 -16.77 -5.79
N ALA A 78 2.92 -17.15 -6.42
CA ALA A 78 2.71 -18.51 -6.92
C ALA A 78 3.71 -18.92 -8.02
N ALA A 79 4.21 -17.95 -8.80
CA ALA A 79 5.25 -18.17 -9.81
C ALA A 79 6.69 -18.10 -9.26
N ALA A 80 6.89 -17.54 -8.06
CA ALA A 80 8.21 -17.36 -7.47
C ALA A 80 8.82 -18.69 -6.97
N PRO A 81 10.14 -18.89 -7.14
CA PRO A 81 10.82 -20.08 -6.64
C PRO A 81 10.82 -20.08 -5.10
N GLN A 82 9.98 -20.95 -4.51
CA GLN A 82 9.82 -21.03 -3.07
C GLN A 82 11.09 -21.61 -2.41
N PRO A 83 11.66 -20.96 -1.38
CA PRO A 83 12.83 -21.44 -0.68
C PRO A 83 12.50 -22.71 0.12
N ALA A 84 13.40 -23.70 0.08
CA ALA A 84 13.32 -24.85 0.97
C ALA A 84 13.61 -24.42 2.42
N GLY A 85 12.57 -24.39 3.26
CA GLY A 85 12.63 -23.99 4.67
C GLY A 85 11.56 -22.95 5.02
N ALA A 86 10.78 -23.22 6.06
CA ALA A 86 9.44 -22.65 6.27
C ALA A 86 9.34 -21.16 6.67
N GLU A 87 10.45 -20.43 6.79
CA GLU A 87 10.50 -19.09 7.42
C GLU A 87 11.27 -18.05 6.59
N ARG A 88 11.52 -18.30 5.31
CA ARG A 88 12.21 -17.35 4.42
C ARG A 88 11.22 -16.47 3.66
N ALA A 89 11.40 -15.16 3.78
CA ALA A 89 10.71 -14.19 2.95
C ALA A 89 11.06 -14.38 1.46
N VAL A 90 10.03 -14.35 0.61
CA VAL A 90 10.11 -14.34 -0.84
C VAL A 90 9.75 -12.94 -1.31
N SER A 91 10.72 -12.22 -1.86
CA SER A 91 10.48 -10.92 -2.48
C SER A 91 9.91 -11.11 -3.89
N VAL A 92 8.78 -10.47 -4.19
CA VAL A 92 8.16 -10.46 -5.52
C VAL A 92 7.94 -9.01 -5.98
N GLN A 93 8.08 -8.77 -7.29
CA GLN A 93 7.86 -7.46 -7.89
C GLN A 93 6.51 -7.45 -8.60
N VAL A 94 5.67 -6.46 -8.31
CA VAL A 94 4.36 -6.22 -8.95
C VAL A 94 4.28 -4.75 -9.30
N ASP A 95 4.09 -4.41 -10.56
CA ASP A 95 3.96 -3.03 -11.07
C ASP A 95 5.04 -2.02 -10.59
N GLY A 96 6.22 -2.53 -10.20
CA GLY A 96 7.34 -1.77 -9.65
C GLY A 96 7.42 -1.77 -8.11
N ALA A 97 6.33 -2.07 -7.42
CA ALA A 97 6.28 -2.30 -5.98
C ALA A 97 7.00 -3.60 -5.59
N GLY A 98 7.69 -3.57 -4.46
CA GLY A 98 8.44 -4.71 -3.91
C GLY A 98 7.72 -5.32 -2.72
N TRP A 99 7.08 -6.46 -2.94
CA TRP A 99 6.28 -7.17 -1.94
C TRP A 99 7.10 -8.25 -1.24
N ALA A 100 7.09 -8.26 0.09
CA ALA A 100 7.76 -9.27 0.91
C ALA A 100 6.77 -10.32 1.42
N CYS A 101 6.74 -11.50 0.78
CA CYS A 101 5.85 -12.61 1.12
C CYS A 101 6.52 -13.61 2.07
N VAL A 102 5.98 -13.77 3.29
CA VAL A 102 6.46 -14.74 4.28
C VAL A 102 5.42 -15.83 4.44
N GLN A 103 5.83 -17.09 4.29
CA GLN A 103 5.00 -18.23 4.69
C GLN A 103 5.01 -18.33 6.22
N LYS A 104 3.82 -18.31 6.82
CA LYS A 104 3.59 -18.39 8.26
C LYS A 104 2.79 -19.65 8.59
N ARG A 105 2.87 -20.07 9.85
CA ARG A 105 2.00 -21.11 10.42
C ARG A 105 1.48 -20.63 11.76
N GLU A 106 0.17 -20.68 11.93
CA GLU A 106 -0.50 -20.28 13.16
C GLU A 106 -1.45 -21.39 13.60
N VAL A 107 -1.21 -21.92 14.80
CA VAL A 107 -1.79 -23.17 15.27
C VAL A 107 -1.54 -24.29 14.24
N ASP A 108 -2.55 -24.67 13.46
CA ASP A 108 -2.49 -25.70 12.42
C ASP A 108 -2.76 -25.15 11.00
N GLN A 109 -2.88 -23.83 10.83
CA GLN A 109 -3.11 -23.22 9.51
C GLN A 109 -1.82 -22.64 8.94
N ALA A 110 -1.45 -23.09 7.74
CA ALA A 110 -0.44 -22.43 6.92
C ALA A 110 -1.08 -21.30 6.11
N TYR A 111 -0.45 -20.14 6.11
CA TYR A 111 -0.83 -19.02 5.25
C TYR A 111 0.42 -18.28 4.78
N VAL A 112 0.25 -17.40 3.81
CA VAL A 112 1.31 -16.50 3.33
C VAL A 112 0.84 -15.08 3.57
N GLU A 113 1.73 -14.26 4.11
CA GLU A 113 1.51 -12.84 4.31
C GLU A 113 2.51 -12.07 3.46
N CYS A 114 2.01 -11.35 2.46
CA CYS A 114 2.80 -10.42 1.66
C CYS A 114 2.57 -9.00 2.19
N SER A 115 3.63 -8.21 2.38
CA SER A 115 3.54 -6.83 2.83
C SER A 115 4.38 -5.87 1.98
N HIS A 116 3.91 -4.63 1.87
CA HIS A 116 4.52 -3.54 1.10
C HIS A 116 4.03 -2.20 1.65
N GLU A 117 4.92 -1.28 2.05
CA GLU A 117 4.63 0.12 2.44
C GLU A 117 3.46 0.38 3.44
N GLY A 118 3.01 -0.64 4.18
CA GLY A 118 1.88 -0.58 5.13
C GLY A 118 0.65 -1.36 4.70
N GLU A 119 0.59 -1.79 3.44
CA GLU A 119 -0.42 -2.71 2.92
C GLU A 119 -0.04 -4.16 3.22
N THR A 120 -1.05 -5.04 3.36
CA THR A 120 -0.84 -6.45 3.69
C THR A 120 -1.85 -7.36 2.99
N LEU A 121 -1.34 -8.32 2.22
CA LEU A 121 -2.11 -9.39 1.59
C LEU A 121 -1.91 -10.70 2.36
N SER A 122 -3.01 -11.30 2.80
CA SER A 122 -3.05 -12.66 3.33
C SER A 122 -3.58 -13.63 2.27
N LEU A 123 -2.82 -14.72 2.05
CA LEU A 123 -3.19 -15.87 1.22
C LEU A 123 -3.31 -17.09 2.13
N SER A 124 -4.53 -17.58 2.34
CA SER A 124 -4.81 -18.72 3.23
C SER A 124 -5.49 -19.85 2.47
N GLU A 125 -5.28 -21.10 2.87
CA GLU A 125 -6.07 -22.21 2.33
C GLU A 125 -7.56 -22.00 2.65
N PHE A 126 -8.43 -22.28 1.67
CA PHE A 126 -9.86 -22.20 1.91
C PHE A 126 -10.29 -23.41 2.75
N GLN A 127 -10.45 -23.21 4.06
CA GLN A 127 -11.17 -24.16 4.91
C GLN A 127 -12.68 -23.98 4.70
N PRO A 128 -13.40 -24.90 4.04
CA PRO A 128 -14.85 -24.89 4.10
C PRO A 128 -15.27 -25.12 5.55
N LEU A 129 -16.15 -24.25 6.08
CA LEU A 129 -16.84 -24.52 7.33
C LEU A 129 -17.76 -25.72 7.10
N GLY A 130 -17.40 -26.86 7.70
CA GLY A 130 -18.15 -28.13 7.63
C GLY A 130 -19.29 -28.23 8.62
#